data_AF-A0A117SWZ3-F1
#
_entry.id   AF-A0A117SWZ3-F1
#
_cell.length_a   1.000
_cell.length_b   1.000
_cell.length_c   1.000
_cell.angle_alpha   90.00
_cell.angle_beta   90.00
_cell.angle_gamma   90.00
#
_symmetry.space_group_name_H-M   'P 1'
#
loop_
_entity.id
_entity.type
_entity.pdbx_description
1 polymer ?
#
loop_
_entity_poly.entity_id
_entity_poly.type
_entity_poly.pdbx_seq_one_letter_code
_entity_poly.pdbx_strand_id
1 'polypeptide(L)'
;MVTMRDIQEVLSIVRGKGLRVVFRLRGSRYMVVFEREIRALSPEGNYVAWSTAFPAPPHQVLDAYGISAIEIYCRGELIKQVSKWGELVKELQLLNECR
;
A
#
# COMPACT_ATOMS: atom_id res chain seq x y z
N MET A 1 8.67 6.63 -11.07
CA MET A 1 7.66 7.60 -10.61
C MET A 1 6.31 6.91 -10.60
N VAL A 2 5.60 6.97 -9.48
CA VAL A 2 4.24 6.39 -9.34
C VAL A 2 3.23 7.51 -9.57
N THR A 3 2.31 7.33 -10.51
CA THR A 3 1.28 8.32 -10.84
C THR A 3 -0.02 8.07 -10.08
N MET A 4 -0.93 9.04 -10.09
CA MET A 4 -2.28 8.85 -9.54
C MET A 4 -3.03 7.72 -10.26
N ARG A 5 -2.84 7.57 -11.57
CA ARG A 5 -3.47 6.50 -12.35
C ARG A 5 -2.99 5.13 -11.89
N ASP A 6 -1.69 4.98 -11.66
CA ASP A 6 -1.10 3.72 -11.15
C ASP A 6 -1.68 3.37 -9.78
N ILE A 7 -1.83 4.36 -8.89
CA ILE A 7 -2.45 4.16 -7.59
C ILE A 7 -3.89 3.67 -7.70
N GLN A 8 -4.69 4.32 -8.57
CA GLN A 8 -6.09 3.96 -8.75
C GLN A 8 -6.25 2.53 -9.31
N GLU A 9 -5.40 2.14 -10.25
CA GLU A 9 -5.39 0.79 -10.82
C GLU A 9 -5.06 -0.26 -9.75
N VAL A 10 -3.98 -0.06 -8.99
CA VAL A 10 -3.58 -0.96 -7.90
C VAL A 10 -4.67 -1.03 -6.84
N LEU A 11 -5.25 0.10 -6.43
CA LEU A 11 -6.34 0.13 -5.46
C LEU A 11 -7.56 -0.64 -5.96
N SER A 12 -7.91 -0.52 -7.24
CA SER A 12 -9.02 -1.27 -7.84
C SER A 12 -8.80 -2.78 -7.75
N ILE A 13 -7.58 -3.25 -8.07
CA ILE A 13 -7.22 -4.68 -8.00
C ILE A 13 -7.25 -5.19 -6.54
N VAL A 14 -6.65 -4.43 -5.62
CA VAL A 14 -6.61 -4.76 -4.19
C VAL A 14 -8.03 -4.89 -3.63
N ARG A 15 -8.92 -3.95 -3.97
CA ARG A 15 -10.34 -3.98 -3.61
C ARG A 15 -11.07 -5.18 -4.18
N GLY A 16 -10.91 -5.42 -5.48
CA GLY A 16 -11.59 -6.52 -6.16
C GLY A 16 -11.20 -7.89 -5.61
N LYS A 17 -9.94 -8.03 -5.16
CA LYS A 17 -9.41 -9.28 -4.60
C LYS A 17 -9.57 -9.39 -3.08
N GLY A 18 -10.07 -8.38 -2.38
CA GLY A 18 -10.18 -8.42 -0.91
C GLY A 18 -8.83 -8.42 -0.18
N LEU A 19 -7.80 -7.84 -0.79
CA LEU A 19 -6.45 -7.79 -0.24
C LEU A 19 -6.24 -6.56 0.64
N ARG A 20 -5.19 -6.62 1.47
CA ARG A 20 -4.63 -5.47 2.18
C ARG A 20 -3.16 -5.34 1.79
N VAL A 21 -2.77 -4.18 1.28
CA VAL A 21 -1.38 -3.90 0.93
C VAL A 21 -0.84 -2.79 1.82
N VAL A 22 0.27 -3.04 2.52
CA VAL A 22 0.91 -2.09 3.41
C VAL A 22 2.26 -1.69 2.82
N PHE A 23 2.46 -0.39 2.63
CA PHE A 23 3.69 0.20 2.15
C PHE A 23 4.45 0.79 3.33
N ARG A 24 5.62 0.22 3.62
CA ARG A 24 6.61 0.82 4.50
C ARG A 24 7.44 1.80 3.70
N LEU A 25 7.61 2.99 4.24
CA LEU A 25 8.33 4.09 3.61
C LEU A 25 9.74 4.20 4.18
N ARG A 26 10.68 4.75 3.40
CA ARG A 26 11.99 5.10 3.95
C ARG A 26 11.87 6.42 4.71
N GLY A 27 12.47 6.51 5.90
CA GLY A 27 12.51 7.75 6.68
C GLY A 27 11.16 8.19 7.28
N SER A 28 10.10 7.38 7.17
CA SER A 28 8.84 7.61 7.90
C SER A 28 8.49 6.40 8.74
N ARG A 29 7.99 6.68 9.94
CA ARG A 29 7.44 5.66 10.85
C ARG A 29 6.00 5.29 10.50
N TYR A 30 5.30 6.16 9.77
CA TYR A 30 3.95 5.90 9.29
C TYR A 30 3.98 5.03 8.04
N MET A 31 2.94 4.23 7.86
CA MET A 31 2.77 3.35 6.70
C MET A 31 1.57 3.78 5.88
N VAL A 32 1.61 3.54 4.57
CA VAL A 32 0.47 3.73 3.68
C VAL A 32 -0.22 2.39 3.50
N VAL A 33 -1.55 2.35 3.51
CA VAL A 33 -2.32 1.12 3.35
C VAL A 33 -3.33 1.25 2.25
N PHE A 34 -3.37 0.26 1.36
CA PHE A 34 -4.40 0.10 0.36
C PHE A 34 -5.27 -1.10 0.75
N GLU A 35 -6.55 -0.85 0.93
CA GLU A 35 -7.58 -1.87 1.18
C GLU A 35 -8.84 -1.48 0.41
N ARG A 36 -9.92 -1.08 1.10
CA ARG A 36 -11.11 -0.45 0.51
C ARG A 36 -10.83 0.97 0.02
N GLU A 37 -9.95 1.66 0.71
CA GLU A 37 -9.50 3.02 0.45
C GLU A 37 -8.03 3.15 0.83
N ILE A 38 -7.43 4.29 0.52
CA ILE A 38 -6.04 4.58 0.90
C ILE A 38 -6.06 5.22 2.29
N ARG A 39 -5.34 4.61 3.23
CA ARG A 39 -5.27 5.06 4.64
C ARG A 39 -3.83 5.14 5.11
N ALA A 40 -3.63 5.79 6.25
CA ALA A 40 -2.35 5.82 6.94
C ALA A 40 -2.41 4.96 8.21
N LEU A 41 -1.32 4.29 8.53
CA LEU A 41 -1.12 3.60 9.80
C LEU A 41 -0.02 4.24 10.62
N SER A 42 -0.21 4.28 11.92
CA SER A 42 0.84 4.55 12.91
C SER A 42 1.81 3.37 13.02
N PRO A 43 3.00 3.57 13.62
CA PRO A 43 3.95 2.48 13.88
C PRO A 43 3.35 1.31 14.68
N GLU A 44 2.37 1.61 15.52
CA GLU A 44 1.66 0.66 16.38
C GLU A 44 0.55 -0.11 15.61
N GLY A 45 0.35 0.18 14.32
CA GLY A 45 -0.63 -0.49 13.47
C GLY A 45 -2.05 0.07 13.57
N ASN A 46 -2.24 1.25 14.17
CA ASN A 46 -3.53 1.93 14.25
C ASN A 46 -3.79 2.80 13.02
N TYR A 47 -5.03 2.82 12.51
CA TYR A 47 -5.42 3.78 11.48
C TYR A 47 -5.43 5.20 12.05
N VAL A 48 -4.79 6.11 11.32
CA VAL A 48 -4.70 7.53 11.68
C VAL A 48 -5.18 8.40 10.52
N ALA A 49 -5.55 9.64 10.83
CA ALA A 49 -5.91 10.61 9.79
C ALA A 49 -4.72 10.84 8.84
N TRP A 50 -5.01 10.90 7.54
CA TRP A 50 -3.97 11.06 6.52
C TRP A 50 -3.12 12.31 6.76
N SER A 51 -3.76 13.46 7.05
CA SER A 51 -3.10 14.73 7.34
C SER A 51 -2.22 14.70 8.59
N THR A 52 -2.45 13.78 9.53
CA THR A 52 -1.58 13.57 10.69
C THR A 52 -0.31 12.82 10.31
N ALA A 53 -0.40 11.87 9.37
CA ALA A 53 0.73 11.05 8.96
C ALA A 53 1.56 11.69 7.84
N PHE A 54 0.89 12.34 6.88
CA PHE A 54 1.49 12.80 5.64
C PHE A 54 0.95 14.17 5.20
N PRO A 55 1.84 15.07 4.72
CA PRO A 55 1.44 16.42 4.28
C PRO A 55 0.95 16.49 2.83
N ALA A 56 1.04 15.38 2.08
CA ALA A 56 0.82 15.34 0.62
C ALA A 56 -0.06 14.15 0.21
N PRO A 57 -0.64 14.14 -1.00
CA PRO A 57 -1.42 13.00 -1.49
C PRO A 57 -0.59 11.71 -1.67
N PRO A 58 -1.24 10.52 -1.72
CA PRO A 58 -0.56 9.22 -1.72
C PRO A 58 0.56 9.03 -2.75
N HIS A 59 0.33 9.43 -4.01
CA HIS A 59 1.34 9.28 -5.08
C HIS A 59 2.60 10.10 -4.80
N GLN A 60 2.45 11.33 -4.31
CA GLN A 60 3.58 12.18 -3.92
C GLN A 60 4.29 11.61 -2.70
N VAL A 61 3.57 11.05 -1.73
CA VAL A 61 4.17 10.42 -0.54
C VAL A 61 5.00 9.20 -0.93
N LEU A 62 4.47 8.30 -1.75
CA LEU A 62 5.20 7.10 -2.19
C LEU A 62 6.46 7.47 -2.99
N ASP A 63 6.39 8.50 -3.83
CA ASP A 63 7.52 8.97 -4.64
C ASP A 63 8.57 9.69 -3.80
N ALA A 64 8.16 10.61 -2.92
CA ALA A 64 9.07 11.44 -2.12
C ALA A 64 9.81 10.67 -1.02
N TYR A 65 9.11 9.80 -0.28
CA TYR A 65 9.74 9.02 0.79
C TYR A 65 10.45 7.79 0.23
N GLY A 66 9.97 7.25 -0.89
CA GLY A 66 10.43 5.97 -1.42
C GLY A 66 9.97 4.79 -0.55
N ILE A 67 9.88 3.63 -1.19
CA ILE A 67 9.40 2.40 -0.57
C ILE A 67 10.58 1.63 0.04
N SER A 68 10.43 1.16 1.27
CA SER A 68 11.35 0.22 1.92
C SER A 68 10.87 -1.21 1.80
N ALA A 69 9.56 -1.45 1.98
CA ALA A 69 8.93 -2.75 1.79
C ALA A 69 7.45 -2.58 1.44
N ILE A 70 6.90 -3.59 0.77
CA ILE A 70 5.48 -3.71 0.45
C ILE A 70 5.03 -5.09 0.94
N GLU A 71 4.08 -5.11 1.84
CA GLU A 71 3.53 -6.30 2.46
C GLU A 71 2.12 -6.53 1.92
N ILE A 72 1.84 -7.73 1.40
CA ILE A 72 0.53 -8.11 0.86
C ILE A 72 -0.10 -9.11 1.82
N TYR A 73 -1.29 -8.76 2.30
CA TYR A 73 -2.06 -9.52 3.26
C TYR A 73 -3.36 -10.04 2.66
N CYS A 74 -3.71 -11.26 3.04
CA CYS A 74 -5.00 -11.88 2.78
C CYS A 74 -5.58 -12.36 4.11
N ARG A 75 -6.80 -11.94 4.46
CA ARG A 75 -7.47 -12.29 5.75
C ARG A 75 -6.60 -12.05 7.01
N GLY A 76 -5.74 -11.03 6.96
CA GLY A 76 -4.84 -10.68 8.07
C GLY A 76 -3.51 -11.44 8.08
N GLU A 77 -3.32 -12.42 7.20
CA GLU A 77 -2.07 -13.17 7.05
C GLU A 77 -1.19 -12.54 5.97
N LEU A 78 0.10 -12.38 6.28
CA LEU A 78 1.09 -11.92 5.31
C LEU A 78 1.35 -13.05 4.30
N ILE A 79 0.93 -12.86 3.06
CA ILE A 79 1.09 -13.88 2.00
C ILE A 79 2.29 -13.61 1.11
N LYS A 80 2.73 -12.34 1.02
CA LYS A 80 3.87 -11.96 0.19
C LYS A 80 4.49 -10.65 0.67
N GLN A 81 5.79 -10.51 0.48
CA GLN A 81 6.52 -9.27 0.66
C GLN A 81 7.37 -8.99 -0.57
N VAL A 82 7.31 -7.75 -1.07
CA VAL A 82 8.12 -7.26 -2.20
C VAL A 82 8.72 -5.90 -1.86
N SER A 83 9.64 -5.40 -2.70
CA SER A 83 10.38 -4.17 -2.39
C SER A 83 10.11 -3.02 -3.38
N LYS A 84 9.51 -3.34 -4.53
CA LYS A 84 9.31 -2.38 -5.63
C LYS A 84 7.86 -2.38 -6.11
N TRP A 85 7.39 -1.22 -6.56
CA TRP A 85 6.06 -1.05 -7.15
C TRP A 85 5.80 -2.03 -8.30
N GLY A 86 6.76 -2.19 -9.22
CA GLY A 86 6.61 -3.12 -10.35
C GLY A 86 6.49 -4.59 -9.94
N GLU A 87 7.11 -4.99 -8.82
CA GLU A 87 6.95 -6.34 -8.26
C GLU A 87 5.56 -6.51 -7.67
N LEU A 88 5.05 -5.49 -6.96
CA LEU A 88 3.67 -5.49 -6.45
C LEU A 88 2.66 -5.69 -7.59
N VAL A 89 2.78 -4.92 -8.68
CA VAL A 89 1.86 -5.03 -9.82
C VAL A 89 1.86 -6.43 -10.40
N LYS A 90 3.05 -7.03 -10.59
CA LYS A 90 3.18 -8.41 -11.08
C LYS A 90 2.52 -9.42 -10.14
N GLU A 91 2.80 -9.34 -8.84
CA GLU A 91 2.21 -10.27 -7.87
C GLU A 91 0.68 -10.12 -7.80
N LEU A 92 0.15 -8.90 -7.83
CA LEU A 92 -1.30 -8.67 -7.82
C LEU A 92 -2.00 -9.29 -9.04
N GLN A 93 -1.35 -9.35 -10.19
CA GLN A 93 -1.89 -10.01 -11.39
C GLN A 93 -1.91 -11.55 -11.24
N LEU A 94 -0.95 -12.12 -10.52
CA LEU A 94 -0.82 -13.57 -10.33
C LEU A 94 -1.67 -14.11 -9.17
N LEU A 95 -1.92 -13.29 -8.14
CA LEU A 95 -2.68 -13.69 -6.97
C LEU A 95 -4.15 -13.93 -7.34
N ASN A 96 -4.74 -15.00 -6.81
CA ASN A 96 -6.18 -15.25 -6.90
C ASN A 96 -6.96 -14.36 -5.92
N GLU A 97 -8.29 -14.38 -6.01
CA GLU A 97 -9.14 -13.64 -5.06
C GLU A 97 -8.94 -14.14 -3.62
N CYS A 98 -8.79 -13.21 -2.68
CA CYS A 98 -8.83 -13.46 -1.25
C CYS A 98 -10.28 -13.35 -0.78
N ARG A 99 -11.12 -14.32 -1.18
CA ARG A 99 -12.51 -14.45 -0.68
C ARG A 99 -12.55 -15.34 0.52
#